data_AF-A0A0F7LJW5-F1
#
_entry.id   AF-A0A0F7LJW5-F1
#
_cell.length_a   1.000
_cell.length_b   1.000
_cell.length_c   1.000
_cell.angle_alpha   90.00
_cell.angle_beta   90.00
_cell.angle_gamma   90.00
#
_symmetry.space_group_name_H-M   'P 1'
#
loop_
_entity.id
_entity.type
_entity.pdbx_description
1 polymer ?
#
loop_
_entity_poly.entity_id
_entity_poly.type
_entity_poly.pdbx_seq_one_letter_code
_entity_poly.pdbx_strand_id
1 'polypeptide(L)'
;MMQEISGIRGTKLAESEFIVYETSNDISMDAVSDLLDGHLAACRVRHFLPPEQRKKIVENFWRSPDRIPRYGEGIDGVEGYFIGASHIEKETRQYIEEAENFRSAINEMFQDTINPMDHFIKQITHFSGNNSPVIRPAMYHGVAAGNAKIVYWNNFGEFLLLPHDDLAPLSDPRQSDFEIKQINRVMAVNFYADVPQNGGQLKVWNIQPDDQSRSAVGLTYSGYPYPSELLEDHASMVINIDAGDLLLLNGNLIHAVLNGNAIFSPERRLLVTCFMGLQQNGDLIWWT
;
A
#
# COMPACT_ATOMS: atom_id res chain seq x y z
N MET A 1 10.16 -31.31 -14.69
CA MET A 1 9.97 -31.93 -13.37
C MET A 1 9.66 -30.78 -12.42
N MET A 2 8.38 -30.52 -12.14
CA MET A 2 8.00 -29.51 -11.15
C MET A 2 8.47 -30.03 -9.79
N GLN A 3 9.35 -29.30 -9.11
CA GLN A 3 9.56 -29.54 -7.68
C GLN A 3 8.22 -29.30 -6.99
N GLU A 4 7.77 -30.23 -6.17
CA GLU A 4 6.70 -29.95 -5.21
C GLU A 4 7.19 -28.82 -4.30
N ILE A 5 6.59 -27.64 -4.42
CA ILE A 5 6.92 -26.50 -3.58
C ILE A 5 6.23 -26.74 -2.25
N SER A 6 7.02 -27.07 -1.22
CA SER A 6 6.55 -27.44 0.12
C SER A 6 6.09 -26.24 0.98
N GLY A 7 5.58 -25.16 0.37
CA GLY A 7 5.20 -23.91 1.05
C GLY A 7 6.18 -22.75 0.87
N ILE A 8 5.76 -21.55 1.28
CA ILE A 8 6.55 -20.31 1.21
C ILE A 8 7.57 -20.26 2.36
N ARG A 9 8.83 -19.92 2.05
CA ARG A 9 9.91 -19.74 3.03
C ARG A 9 10.36 -18.30 3.08
N GLY A 10 11.10 -17.97 4.13
CA GLY A 10 11.68 -16.66 4.37
C GLY A 10 11.69 -16.29 5.84
N THR A 11 11.69 -14.99 6.12
CA THR A 11 11.78 -14.47 7.49
C THR A 11 10.39 -14.36 8.09
N LYS A 12 10.16 -15.06 9.21
CA LYS A 12 8.92 -14.92 9.97
C LYS A 12 9.08 -13.82 11.03
N LEU A 13 8.10 -12.94 11.11
CA LEU A 13 8.01 -11.97 12.19
C LEU A 13 7.68 -12.69 13.50
N ALA A 14 8.37 -12.35 14.59
CA ALA A 14 8.14 -12.98 15.88
C ALA A 14 6.73 -12.63 16.40
N GLU A 15 6.15 -13.47 17.27
CA GLU A 15 4.80 -13.23 17.81
C GLU A 15 4.67 -11.87 18.52
N SER A 16 5.73 -11.43 19.20
CA SER A 16 5.78 -10.11 19.87
C SER A 16 5.83 -8.93 18.91
N GLU A 17 6.23 -9.16 17.67
CA GLU A 17 6.40 -8.15 16.60
C GLU A 17 5.23 -8.22 15.59
N PHE A 18 4.59 -9.39 15.47
CA PHE A 18 3.43 -9.65 14.64
C PHE A 18 2.14 -9.17 15.32
N ILE A 19 2.10 -7.87 15.59
CA ILE A 19 0.99 -7.16 16.23
C ILE A 19 0.54 -5.97 15.39
N VAL A 20 -0.67 -5.47 15.68
CA VAL A 20 -1.12 -4.16 15.23
C VAL A 20 -0.92 -3.17 16.37
N TYR A 21 -0.01 -2.21 16.21
CA TYR A 21 0.11 -1.09 17.13
C TYR A 21 -0.99 -0.08 16.84
N GLU A 22 -1.67 0.45 17.86
CA GLU A 22 -2.81 1.34 17.67
C GLU A 22 -2.61 2.70 18.35
N THR A 23 -2.89 3.77 17.61
CA THR A 23 -2.99 5.14 18.14
C THR A 23 -4.30 5.78 17.68
N SER A 24 -4.56 7.01 18.13
CA SER A 24 -5.72 7.80 17.69
C SER A 24 -5.28 9.19 17.29
N ASN A 25 -5.74 9.67 16.14
CA ASN A 25 -5.47 10.96 15.49
C ASN A 25 -4.01 11.20 15.06
N ASP A 26 -3.06 10.87 15.92
CA ASP A 26 -1.64 11.16 15.75
C ASP A 26 -0.83 9.88 15.53
N ILE A 27 0.23 10.00 14.72
CA ILE A 27 1.17 8.91 14.49
C ILE A 27 2.09 8.68 15.69
N SER A 28 2.58 7.45 15.83
CA SER A 28 3.71 7.12 16.72
C SER A 28 4.98 6.98 15.90
N MET A 29 6.01 7.78 16.20
CA MET A 29 7.31 7.65 15.52
C MET A 29 8.01 6.33 15.86
N ASP A 30 7.84 5.82 17.07
CA ASP A 30 8.37 4.51 17.46
C ASP A 30 7.78 3.43 16.55
N ALA A 31 6.46 3.49 16.28
CA ALA A 31 5.80 2.54 15.38
C ALA A 31 6.25 2.70 13.91
N VAL A 32 6.52 3.94 13.46
CA VAL A 32 7.08 4.19 12.12
C VAL A 32 8.48 3.58 12.00
N SER A 33 9.34 3.79 13.01
CA SER A 33 10.68 3.19 13.07
C SER A 33 10.62 1.66 13.10
N ASP A 34 9.79 1.08 13.98
CA ASP A 34 9.64 -0.37 14.07
C ASP A 34 9.15 -0.99 12.75
N LEU A 35 8.26 -0.30 12.01
CA LEU A 35 7.83 -0.74 10.67
C LEU A 35 8.97 -0.72 9.65
N LEU A 36 9.74 0.37 9.61
CA LEU A 36 10.84 0.55 8.65
C LEU A 36 12.01 -0.40 8.94
N ASP A 37 12.24 -0.76 10.20
CA ASP A 37 13.23 -1.75 10.60
C ASP A 37 12.73 -3.19 10.39
N GLY A 38 11.40 -3.37 10.34
CA GLY A 38 10.73 -4.65 10.11
C GLY A 38 10.45 -5.43 11.39
N HIS A 39 10.29 -4.72 12.52
CA HIS A 39 9.94 -5.23 13.85
C HIS A 39 8.46 -5.03 14.22
N LEU A 40 7.65 -4.54 13.29
CA LEU A 40 6.20 -4.38 13.46
C LEU A 40 5.46 -4.83 12.19
N ALA A 41 4.30 -5.49 12.34
CA ALA A 41 3.47 -5.87 11.22
C ALA A 41 2.65 -4.70 10.69
N ALA A 42 1.98 -3.95 11.58
CA ALA A 42 1.17 -2.81 11.20
C ALA A 42 1.02 -1.78 12.33
N CYS A 43 0.77 -0.54 11.95
CA CYS A 43 0.34 0.54 12.84
C CYS A 43 -0.97 1.16 12.32
N ARG A 44 -2.03 1.16 13.13
CA ARG A 44 -3.32 1.76 12.81
C ARG A 44 -3.52 3.03 13.62
N VAL A 45 -3.65 4.16 12.92
CA VAL A 45 -4.01 5.45 13.51
C VAL A 45 -5.50 5.68 13.30
N ARG A 46 -6.27 5.50 14.38
CA ARG A 46 -7.73 5.64 14.32
C ARG A 46 -8.12 7.10 14.16
N HIS A 47 -9.16 7.35 13.38
CA HIS A 47 -9.70 8.72 13.19
C HIS A 47 -8.64 9.72 12.69
N PHE A 48 -7.69 9.25 11.87
CA PHE A 48 -6.63 10.08 11.32
C PHE A 48 -7.18 11.31 10.58
N LEU A 49 -8.27 11.16 9.83
CA LEU A 49 -9.05 12.30 9.35
C LEU A 49 -10.51 12.21 9.82
N PRO A 50 -11.10 13.36 10.21
CA PRO A 50 -12.48 13.41 10.66
C PRO A 50 -13.48 13.25 9.50
N PRO A 51 -14.76 12.98 9.82
CA PRO A 51 -15.73 12.55 8.83
C PRO A 51 -15.97 13.47 7.64
N GLU A 52 -15.96 14.78 7.87
CA GLU A 52 -16.16 15.82 6.88
C GLU A 52 -15.04 15.85 5.83
N GLN A 53 -13.81 15.59 6.24
CA GLN A 53 -12.65 15.60 5.34
C GLN A 53 -12.70 14.39 4.40
N ARG A 54 -12.88 13.18 4.95
CA ARG A 54 -12.93 11.98 4.11
C ARG A 54 -14.13 11.96 3.16
N LYS A 55 -15.28 12.52 3.56
CA LYS A 55 -16.45 12.66 2.67
C LYS A 55 -16.12 13.51 1.45
N LYS A 56 -15.37 14.60 1.65
CA LYS A 56 -14.95 15.47 0.55
C LYS A 56 -14.01 14.76 -0.43
N ILE A 57 -13.10 13.93 0.07
CA ILE A 57 -12.24 13.08 -0.78
C ILE A 57 -13.10 12.15 -1.65
N VAL A 58 -14.09 11.47 -1.06
CA VAL A 58 -15.02 10.58 -1.78
C VAL A 58 -15.81 11.35 -2.85
N GLU A 59 -16.34 12.52 -2.50
CA GLU A 59 -17.06 13.39 -3.45
C GLU A 59 -16.17 13.84 -4.62
N ASN A 60 -14.94 14.29 -4.32
CA ASN A 60 -13.99 14.71 -5.34
C ASN A 60 -13.62 13.55 -6.27
N PHE A 61 -13.40 12.35 -5.72
CA PHE A 61 -13.12 11.14 -6.49
C PHE A 61 -14.24 10.84 -7.49
N TRP A 62 -15.51 10.84 -7.06
CA TRP A 62 -16.66 10.54 -7.93
C TRP A 62 -17.04 11.68 -8.90
N ARG A 63 -16.55 12.89 -8.66
CA ARG A 63 -16.72 14.02 -9.57
C ARG A 63 -15.65 14.09 -10.67
N SER A 64 -14.44 13.60 -10.42
CA SER A 64 -13.32 13.74 -11.37
C SER A 64 -13.56 12.99 -12.69
N PRO A 65 -13.32 13.60 -13.85
CA PRO A 65 -13.37 12.89 -15.12
C PRO A 65 -12.16 11.95 -15.34
N ASP A 66 -11.11 12.06 -14.52
CA ASP A 66 -9.82 11.38 -14.71
C ASP A 66 -9.76 9.98 -14.08
N ARG A 67 -10.89 9.48 -13.56
CA ARG A 67 -10.99 8.10 -13.08
C ARG A 67 -10.71 7.13 -14.22
N ILE A 68 -9.68 6.30 -14.05
CA ILE A 68 -9.37 5.22 -14.97
C ILE A 68 -10.04 3.94 -14.48
N PRO A 69 -10.88 3.26 -15.29
CA PRO A 69 -11.39 1.95 -14.95
C PRO A 69 -10.26 0.93 -14.96
N ARG A 70 -10.25 0.09 -13.93
CA ARG A 70 -9.45 -1.13 -13.90
C ARG A 70 -10.37 -2.26 -14.35
N TYR A 71 -10.10 -2.84 -15.52
CA TYR A 71 -10.91 -3.92 -16.07
C TYR A 71 -10.54 -5.25 -15.42
N GLY A 72 -11.54 -6.08 -15.14
CA GLY A 72 -11.37 -7.36 -14.46
C GLY A 72 -12.71 -8.03 -14.17
N GLU A 73 -12.76 -8.86 -13.14
CA GLU A 73 -13.96 -9.65 -12.79
C GLU A 73 -15.01 -8.88 -11.97
N GLY A 74 -14.88 -7.56 -11.87
CA GLY A 74 -15.85 -6.72 -11.16
C GLY A 74 -17.15 -6.44 -11.92
N ILE A 75 -17.98 -5.58 -11.34
CA ILE A 75 -19.28 -5.19 -11.91
C ILE A 75 -19.10 -4.62 -13.32
N ASP A 76 -19.88 -5.14 -14.28
CA ASP A 76 -19.86 -4.73 -15.68
C ASP A 76 -18.45 -4.82 -16.33
N GLY A 77 -17.59 -5.71 -15.82
CA GLY A 77 -16.21 -5.91 -16.30
C GLY A 77 -15.20 -4.92 -15.71
N VAL A 78 -15.58 -4.14 -14.70
CA VAL A 78 -14.72 -3.15 -14.01
C VAL A 78 -14.53 -3.56 -12.55
N GLU A 79 -13.31 -3.98 -12.20
CA GLU A 79 -12.90 -4.40 -10.85
C GLU A 79 -12.53 -3.25 -9.91
N GLY A 80 -12.34 -2.07 -10.46
CA GLY A 80 -12.12 -0.86 -9.69
C GLY A 80 -11.96 0.39 -10.54
N TYR A 81 -11.74 1.51 -9.87
CA TYR A 81 -11.34 2.76 -10.49
C TYR A 81 -10.10 3.29 -9.79
N PHE A 82 -9.23 3.98 -10.50
CA PHE A 82 -8.10 4.64 -9.87
C PHE A 82 -7.83 6.02 -10.47
N ILE A 83 -7.15 6.85 -9.69
CA ILE A 83 -6.52 8.11 -10.12
C ILE A 83 -5.10 8.09 -9.56
N GLY A 84 -4.11 8.36 -10.41
CA GLY A 84 -2.70 8.28 -10.05
C GLY A 84 -1.97 7.14 -10.75
N ALA A 85 -0.65 7.26 -10.81
CA ALA A 85 0.22 6.26 -11.40
C ALA A 85 0.59 5.17 -10.38
N SER A 86 1.19 4.09 -10.88
CA SER A 86 1.87 3.10 -10.06
C SER A 86 3.07 2.59 -10.83
N HIS A 87 4.19 2.36 -10.14
CA HIS A 87 5.43 1.89 -10.77
C HIS A 87 5.34 0.46 -11.27
N ILE A 88 4.39 -0.33 -10.75
CA ILE A 88 4.37 -1.79 -10.94
C ILE A 88 4.21 -2.10 -12.42
N GLU A 89 5.01 -3.05 -12.90
CA GLU A 89 5.04 -3.54 -14.27
C GLU A 89 5.38 -2.50 -15.36
N LYS A 90 6.17 -1.47 -15.04
CA LYS A 90 6.53 -0.40 -15.97
C LYS A 90 8.02 -0.09 -16.00
N GLU A 91 8.47 0.45 -17.13
CA GLU A 91 9.75 1.18 -17.19
C GLU A 91 9.68 2.41 -16.28
N THR A 92 10.80 2.79 -15.64
CA THR A 92 10.85 3.95 -14.75
C THR A 92 10.32 5.21 -15.40
N ARG A 93 10.76 5.48 -16.64
CA ARG A 93 10.35 6.66 -17.40
C ARG A 93 8.83 6.70 -17.62
N GLN A 94 8.23 5.57 -17.98
CA GLN A 94 6.79 5.49 -18.20
C GLN A 94 6.03 5.83 -16.92
N TYR A 95 6.44 5.25 -15.79
CA TYR A 95 5.82 5.55 -14.49
C TYR A 95 5.91 7.04 -14.14
N ILE A 96 7.07 7.66 -14.32
CA ILE A 96 7.29 9.07 -13.98
C ILE A 96 6.47 10.00 -14.88
N GLU A 97 6.40 9.71 -16.18
CA GLU A 97 5.56 10.47 -17.12
C GLU A 97 4.07 10.34 -16.76
N GLU A 98 3.60 9.14 -16.40
CA GLU A 98 2.23 8.93 -15.91
C GLU A 98 1.96 9.67 -14.59
N ALA A 99 2.90 9.63 -13.64
CA ALA A 99 2.77 10.33 -12.36
C ALA A 99 2.68 11.86 -12.54
N GLU A 100 3.45 12.41 -13.47
CA GLU A 100 3.36 13.82 -13.87
C GLU A 100 1.98 14.13 -14.47
N ASN A 101 1.50 13.29 -15.39
CA ASN A 101 0.20 13.48 -16.04
C ASN A 101 -0.97 13.48 -15.04
N PHE A 102 -0.91 12.63 -14.00
CA PHE A 102 -1.94 12.59 -12.96
C PHE A 102 -1.83 13.69 -11.92
N ARG A 103 -0.76 14.49 -11.89
CA ARG A 103 -0.49 15.42 -10.78
C ARG A 103 -1.62 16.42 -10.53
N SER A 104 -2.22 16.97 -11.59
CA SER A 104 -3.39 17.87 -11.44
C SER A 104 -4.59 17.15 -10.85
N ALA A 105 -4.94 15.98 -11.40
CA ALA A 105 -6.06 15.18 -10.92
C ALA A 105 -5.89 14.76 -9.45
N ILE A 106 -4.68 14.39 -9.03
CA ILE A 106 -4.35 14.09 -7.64
C ILE A 106 -4.54 15.33 -6.74
N ASN A 107 -4.06 16.51 -7.15
CA ASN A 107 -4.24 17.74 -6.38
C ASN A 107 -5.74 18.09 -6.22
N GLU A 108 -6.54 17.89 -7.28
CA GLU A 108 -7.98 18.12 -7.26
C GLU A 108 -8.72 17.16 -6.31
N MET A 109 -8.18 15.96 -6.03
CA MET A 109 -8.78 15.04 -5.06
C MET A 109 -8.83 15.63 -3.67
N PHE A 110 -7.89 16.51 -3.36
CA PHE A 110 -7.75 17.14 -2.05
C PHE A 110 -8.19 18.60 -2.05
N GLN A 111 -8.86 19.08 -3.10
CA GLN A 111 -9.43 20.42 -3.11
C GLN A 111 -10.50 20.56 -2.01
N ASP A 112 -10.35 21.63 -1.21
CA ASP A 112 -11.20 21.95 -0.06
C ASP A 112 -11.23 20.84 1.01
N THR A 113 -10.18 20.02 1.07
CA THR A 113 -9.99 19.00 2.11
C THR A 113 -8.52 18.79 2.44
N ILE A 114 -8.22 17.88 3.36
CA ILE A 114 -6.87 17.53 3.77
C ILE A 114 -6.37 16.39 2.89
N ASN A 115 -5.19 16.56 2.28
CA ASN A 115 -4.44 15.44 1.72
C ASN A 115 -3.88 14.58 2.88
N PRO A 116 -4.32 13.33 3.07
CA PRO A 116 -3.86 12.49 4.16
C PRO A 116 -2.36 12.18 4.08
N MET A 117 -1.79 12.10 2.87
CA MET A 117 -0.35 11.85 2.71
C MET A 117 0.48 13.06 3.11
N ASP A 118 0.07 14.27 2.72
CA ASP A 118 0.74 15.50 3.17
C ASP A 118 0.58 15.68 4.69
N HIS A 119 -0.58 15.30 5.25
CA HIS A 119 -0.79 15.35 6.70
C HIS A 119 0.15 14.39 7.44
N PHE A 120 0.26 13.16 6.95
CA PHE A 120 1.19 12.15 7.48
C PHE A 120 2.64 12.63 7.39
N ILE A 121 3.08 13.10 6.21
CA ILE A 121 4.43 13.61 5.96
C ILE A 121 4.76 14.79 6.90
N LYS A 122 3.80 15.69 7.14
CA LYS A 122 3.97 16.79 8.09
C LYS A 122 4.17 16.30 9.52
N GLN A 123 3.42 15.29 9.96
CA GLN A 123 3.58 14.74 11.31
C GLN A 123 4.96 14.09 11.46
N ILE A 124 5.40 13.19 10.55
CA ILE A 124 6.73 12.56 10.65
C ILE A 124 7.87 13.58 10.58
N THR A 125 7.74 14.61 9.74
CA THR A 125 8.75 15.67 9.62
C THR A 125 8.85 16.48 10.92
N HIS A 126 7.71 16.78 11.56
CA HIS A 126 7.68 17.54 12.80
C HIS A 126 8.41 16.83 13.95
N PHE A 127 8.23 15.52 14.06
CA PHE A 127 8.89 14.73 15.11
C PHE A 127 10.38 14.48 14.85
N SER A 128 10.80 14.56 13.58
CA SER A 128 12.17 14.25 13.18
C SER A 128 13.18 15.34 13.60
N GLY A 129 12.79 16.62 13.74
CA GLY A 129 13.70 17.69 14.15
C GLY A 129 14.80 18.03 13.13
N ASN A 130 15.73 18.94 13.48
CA ASN A 130 16.62 19.62 12.51
C ASN A 130 17.83 18.82 11.99
N ASN A 131 18.13 17.64 12.55
CA ASN A 131 19.27 16.78 12.16
C ASN A 131 18.82 15.43 11.58
N SER A 132 17.57 15.35 11.15
CA SER A 132 16.97 14.09 10.72
C SER A 132 17.08 13.83 9.22
N PRO A 133 16.89 12.56 8.82
CA PRO A 133 16.87 12.18 7.42
C PRO A 133 15.90 13.02 6.58
N VAL A 134 16.26 13.25 5.31
CA VAL A 134 15.41 13.99 4.40
C VAL A 134 14.19 13.12 4.08
N ILE A 135 13.00 13.69 4.27
CA ILE A 135 11.73 13.05 3.90
C ILE A 135 11.27 13.69 2.59
N ARG A 136 11.29 12.93 1.49
CA ARG A 136 11.09 13.48 0.13
C ARG A 136 10.42 12.47 -0.82
N PRO A 137 9.83 12.88 -1.96
CA PRO A 137 9.44 11.92 -2.97
C PRO A 137 10.67 11.20 -3.53
N ALA A 138 10.45 9.99 -4.04
CA ALA A 138 11.43 9.32 -4.87
C ALA A 138 11.66 10.12 -6.16
N MET A 139 12.86 10.06 -6.72
CA MET A 139 13.33 10.91 -7.81
C MET A 139 13.90 10.06 -8.94
N TYR A 140 13.61 10.47 -10.17
CA TYR A 140 14.21 9.94 -11.39
C TYR A 140 14.68 11.09 -12.26
N HIS A 141 15.99 11.20 -12.46
CA HIS A 141 16.62 12.31 -13.20
C HIS A 141 16.11 13.72 -12.80
N GLY A 142 15.87 13.94 -11.51
CA GLY A 142 15.40 15.22 -10.97
C GLY A 142 13.88 15.44 -11.05
N VAL A 143 13.11 14.46 -11.52
CA VAL A 143 11.65 14.46 -11.52
C VAL A 143 11.12 13.62 -10.37
N ALA A 144 10.16 14.16 -9.61
CA ALA A 144 9.55 13.48 -8.48
C ALA A 144 8.53 12.41 -8.93
N ALA A 145 8.51 11.31 -8.21
CA ALA A 145 7.53 10.23 -8.29
C ALA A 145 6.12 10.68 -7.87
N GLY A 146 5.14 9.79 -8.03
CA GLY A 146 3.76 10.03 -7.59
C GLY A 146 3.66 10.23 -6.07
N ASN A 147 2.88 11.23 -5.64
CA ASN A 147 2.67 11.52 -4.22
C ASN A 147 1.62 10.61 -3.57
N ALA A 148 0.62 10.21 -4.35
CA ALA A 148 -0.47 9.37 -3.89
C ALA A 148 -1.15 8.73 -5.10
N LYS A 149 -1.75 7.56 -4.86
CA LYS A 149 -2.69 6.91 -5.76
C LYS A 149 -3.99 6.70 -5.02
N ILE A 150 -5.11 7.05 -5.65
CA ILE A 150 -6.44 6.80 -5.10
C ILE A 150 -6.99 5.57 -5.81
N VAL A 151 -7.42 4.57 -5.05
CA VAL A 151 -7.96 3.33 -5.60
C VAL A 151 -9.32 3.06 -4.97
N TYR A 152 -10.29 2.78 -5.84
CA TYR A 152 -11.60 2.29 -5.49
C TYR A 152 -11.73 0.84 -5.96
N TRP A 153 -12.14 -0.05 -5.07
CA TRP A 153 -12.40 -1.45 -5.40
C TRP A 153 -13.89 -1.76 -5.30
N ASN A 154 -14.39 -2.60 -6.22
CA ASN A 154 -15.76 -3.11 -6.26
C ASN A 154 -15.84 -4.58 -6.72
N ASN A 155 -14.80 -5.36 -6.44
CA ASN A 155 -14.70 -6.75 -6.88
C ASN A 155 -15.56 -7.74 -6.06
N PHE A 156 -15.72 -8.96 -6.56
CA PHE A 156 -16.36 -10.10 -5.89
C PHE A 156 -15.34 -11.22 -5.60
N GLY A 157 -15.73 -12.21 -4.79
CA GLY A 157 -14.86 -13.34 -4.40
C GLY A 157 -14.33 -13.22 -2.98
N GLU A 158 -13.43 -14.11 -2.55
CA GLU A 158 -12.86 -14.10 -1.18
C GLU A 158 -11.99 -12.86 -0.94
N PHE A 159 -11.28 -12.41 -1.97
CA PHE A 159 -10.34 -11.29 -1.88
C PHE A 159 -10.73 -10.17 -2.85
N LEU A 160 -10.78 -8.93 -2.35
CA LEU A 160 -10.78 -7.74 -3.20
C LEU A 160 -9.42 -7.51 -3.86
N LEU A 161 -8.34 -7.97 -3.21
CA LEU A 161 -6.99 -8.00 -3.73
C LEU A 161 -6.28 -9.24 -3.18
N LEU A 162 -5.82 -10.10 -4.10
CA LEU A 162 -5.20 -11.39 -3.77
C LEU A 162 -3.90 -11.23 -2.96
N PRO A 163 -3.45 -12.28 -2.26
CA PRO A 163 -2.22 -12.26 -1.46
C PRO A 163 -0.98 -11.79 -2.24
N HIS A 164 -0.25 -10.81 -1.71
CA HIS A 164 0.95 -10.24 -2.31
C HIS A 164 1.93 -9.64 -1.30
N ASP A 165 3.15 -9.35 -1.76
CA ASP A 165 4.12 -8.49 -1.08
C ASP A 165 4.54 -7.32 -1.97
N ASP A 166 4.86 -6.18 -1.36
CA ASP A 166 5.23 -4.94 -2.06
C ASP A 166 6.73 -4.83 -2.34
N LEU A 167 7.56 -5.74 -1.80
CA LEU A 167 9.00 -5.70 -1.99
C LEU A 167 9.43 -6.25 -3.35
N ALA A 168 8.84 -7.36 -3.80
CA ALA A 168 9.24 -8.03 -5.04
C ALA A 168 9.24 -7.08 -6.27
N PRO A 169 8.23 -6.22 -6.48
CA PRO A 169 8.22 -5.24 -7.58
C PRO A 169 9.45 -4.34 -7.68
N LEU A 170 10.10 -3.98 -6.57
CA LEU A 170 11.28 -3.10 -6.58
C LEU A 170 12.49 -3.75 -7.26
N SER A 171 12.49 -5.09 -7.36
CA SER A 171 13.57 -5.84 -7.99
C SER A 171 13.48 -5.89 -9.52
N ASP A 172 12.35 -5.44 -10.12
CA ASP A 172 12.12 -5.50 -11.56
C ASP A 172 13.28 -4.86 -12.36
N PRO A 173 13.89 -5.59 -13.32
CA PRO A 173 15.00 -5.06 -14.12
C PRO A 173 14.64 -3.82 -14.95
N ARG A 174 13.36 -3.63 -15.30
CA ARG A 174 12.84 -2.45 -16.02
C ARG A 174 12.99 -1.14 -15.23
N GLN A 175 13.28 -1.24 -13.93
CA GLN A 175 13.46 -0.10 -13.05
C GLN A 175 14.87 -0.05 -12.44
N SER A 176 15.85 -0.62 -13.15
CA SER A 176 17.26 -0.65 -12.72
C SER A 176 17.88 0.73 -12.47
N ASP A 177 17.32 1.78 -13.05
CA ASP A 177 17.73 3.18 -12.98
C ASP A 177 16.94 4.02 -11.97
N PHE A 178 15.95 3.43 -11.28
CA PHE A 178 15.16 4.13 -10.29
C PHE A 178 15.71 3.95 -8.87
N GLU A 179 15.74 5.01 -8.06
CA GLU A 179 16.34 4.95 -6.73
C GLU A 179 15.60 4.03 -5.75
N ILE A 180 14.33 3.72 -5.99
CA ILE A 180 13.55 2.79 -5.15
C ILE A 180 14.13 1.37 -5.16
N LYS A 181 14.95 1.01 -6.16
CA LYS A 181 15.58 -0.30 -6.26
C LYS A 181 16.55 -0.61 -5.11
N GLN A 182 17.01 0.42 -4.40
CA GLN A 182 17.89 0.28 -3.25
C GLN A 182 17.13 0.02 -1.94
N ILE A 183 15.79 0.13 -1.96
CA ILE A 183 14.95 -0.10 -0.80
C ILE A 183 14.81 -1.61 -0.56
N ASN A 184 14.99 -2.02 0.69
CA ASN A 184 14.87 -3.42 1.14
C ASN A 184 13.66 -3.64 2.07
N ARG A 185 12.99 -2.55 2.47
CA ARG A 185 11.89 -2.48 3.43
C ARG A 185 10.87 -1.50 2.90
N VAL A 186 9.68 -2.00 2.58
CA VAL A 186 8.56 -1.21 2.09
C VAL A 186 7.56 -1.04 3.22
N MET A 187 7.22 0.21 3.52
CA MET A 187 6.07 0.56 4.33
C MET A 187 4.96 1.04 3.39
N ALA A 188 3.84 0.32 3.35
CA ALA A 188 2.66 0.77 2.65
C ALA A 188 1.85 1.71 3.56
N VAL A 189 1.60 2.92 3.09
CA VAL A 189 0.87 3.98 3.80
C VAL A 189 -0.52 4.10 3.17
N ASN A 190 -1.55 3.68 3.89
CA ASN A 190 -2.91 3.57 3.36
C ASN A 190 -3.89 4.38 4.22
N PHE A 191 -4.48 5.42 3.66
CA PHE A 191 -5.58 6.15 4.28
C PHE A 191 -6.92 5.69 3.69
N TYR A 192 -7.90 5.45 4.55
CA TYR A 192 -9.19 4.88 4.17
C TYR A 192 -10.28 5.94 4.16
N ALA A 193 -10.59 6.47 2.99
CA ALA A 193 -11.62 7.50 2.84
C ALA A 193 -13.05 6.92 2.95
N ASP A 194 -13.25 5.70 2.45
CA ASP A 194 -14.50 4.94 2.55
C ASP A 194 -14.19 3.44 2.67
N VAL A 195 -14.90 2.75 3.56
CA VAL A 195 -14.74 1.32 3.83
C VAL A 195 -16.14 0.71 4.03
N PRO A 196 -16.44 -0.46 3.45
CA PRO A 196 -17.69 -1.15 3.71
C PRO A 196 -17.83 -1.54 5.19
N GLN A 197 -19.06 -1.58 5.71
CA GLN A 197 -19.31 -1.98 7.10
C GLN A 197 -18.93 -3.43 7.40
N ASN A 198 -18.92 -4.30 6.39
CA ASN A 198 -18.75 -5.74 6.56
C ASN A 198 -17.79 -6.33 5.53
N GLY A 199 -16.59 -5.75 5.35
CA GLY A 199 -15.58 -6.24 4.41
C GLY A 199 -14.38 -5.30 4.30
N GLY A 200 -13.55 -5.48 3.28
CA GLY A 200 -12.37 -4.63 3.04
C GLY A 200 -11.25 -4.73 4.10
N GLN A 201 -11.35 -5.69 5.02
CA GLN A 201 -10.36 -6.00 6.05
C GLN A 201 -9.04 -6.43 5.39
N LEU A 202 -7.92 -6.19 6.06
CA LEU A 202 -6.64 -6.73 5.62
C LEU A 202 -6.35 -8.05 6.32
N LYS A 203 -5.98 -9.07 5.55
CA LYS A 203 -5.37 -10.28 6.09
C LYS A 203 -3.87 -10.19 5.86
N VAL A 204 -3.10 -10.34 6.91
CA VAL A 204 -1.62 -10.29 6.86
C VAL A 204 -1.11 -11.61 7.39
N TRP A 205 -0.11 -12.18 6.71
CA TRP A 205 0.62 -13.36 7.17
C TRP A 205 1.97 -12.94 7.72
N ASN A 206 2.46 -13.64 8.74
CA ASN A 206 3.69 -13.26 9.43
C ASN A 206 4.98 -13.58 8.66
N ILE A 207 4.91 -13.78 7.35
CA ILE A 207 6.02 -14.22 6.50
C ILE A 207 6.42 -13.14 5.51
N GLN A 208 7.71 -12.79 5.54
CA GLN A 208 8.40 -12.13 4.46
C GLN A 208 9.03 -13.20 3.55
N PRO A 209 8.58 -13.34 2.30
CA PRO A 209 9.09 -14.37 1.40
C PRO A 209 10.57 -14.15 1.04
N ASP A 210 11.32 -15.23 0.86
CA ASP A 210 12.64 -15.21 0.24
C ASP A 210 12.55 -15.28 -1.31
N ASP A 211 13.64 -14.89 -1.97
CA ASP A 211 13.70 -14.85 -3.43
C ASP A 211 13.57 -16.23 -4.08
N GLN A 212 14.00 -17.27 -3.37
CA GLN A 212 13.85 -18.65 -3.84
C GLN A 212 12.38 -19.04 -3.90
N SER A 213 11.60 -18.71 -2.87
CA SER A 213 10.16 -18.98 -2.81
C SER A 213 9.43 -18.17 -3.88
N ARG A 214 9.73 -16.87 -4.01
CA ARG A 214 9.18 -16.02 -5.09
C ARG A 214 9.44 -16.64 -6.46
N SER A 215 10.68 -17.02 -6.73
CA SER A 215 11.08 -17.62 -8.02
C SER A 215 10.37 -18.94 -8.29
N ALA A 216 10.23 -19.80 -7.27
CA ALA A 216 9.57 -21.10 -7.40
C ALA A 216 8.09 -20.96 -7.84
N VAL A 217 7.39 -19.91 -7.38
CA VAL A 217 6.00 -19.63 -7.78
C VAL A 217 5.87 -18.59 -8.91
N GLY A 218 6.99 -18.17 -9.53
CA GLY A 218 6.98 -17.25 -10.67
C GLY A 218 6.70 -15.78 -10.31
N LEU A 219 6.90 -15.38 -9.05
CA LEU A 219 6.56 -14.05 -8.52
C LEU A 219 7.78 -13.14 -8.33
N THR A 220 8.94 -13.49 -8.87
CA THR A 220 10.23 -12.79 -8.64
C THR A 220 10.13 -11.28 -8.72
N TYR A 221 9.42 -10.75 -9.72
CA TYR A 221 9.32 -9.31 -9.98
C TYR A 221 7.92 -8.74 -9.79
N SER A 222 6.91 -9.57 -9.47
CA SER A 222 5.53 -9.10 -9.27
C SER A 222 5.10 -9.13 -7.81
N GLY A 223 5.56 -10.13 -7.05
CA GLY A 223 5.06 -10.38 -5.69
C GLY A 223 3.57 -10.72 -5.64
N TYR A 224 2.92 -10.96 -6.78
CA TYR A 224 1.45 -11.06 -6.90
C TYR A 224 1.03 -12.06 -8.00
N PRO A 225 0.01 -12.93 -7.76
CA PRO A 225 -0.55 -13.32 -6.47
C PRO A 225 0.12 -14.58 -5.90
N TYR A 226 0.30 -14.66 -4.58
CA TYR A 226 0.67 -15.91 -3.90
C TYR A 226 -0.54 -16.87 -3.84
N PRO A 227 -0.38 -18.17 -4.16
CA PRO A 227 -1.43 -19.16 -3.95
C PRO A 227 -1.76 -19.31 -2.45
N SER A 228 -3.05 -19.21 -2.10
CA SER A 228 -3.50 -19.23 -0.70
C SER A 228 -3.15 -20.53 0.03
N GLU A 229 -3.11 -21.66 -0.68
CA GLU A 229 -2.81 -22.98 -0.13
C GLU A 229 -1.38 -23.05 0.42
N LEU A 230 -0.46 -22.25 -0.15
CA LEU A 230 0.93 -22.19 0.32
C LEU A 230 1.11 -21.33 1.58
N LEU A 231 0.03 -20.69 2.04
CA LEU A 231 0.03 -19.79 3.21
C LEU A 231 -0.65 -20.41 4.43
N GLU A 232 -1.23 -21.61 4.32
CA GLU A 232 -2.00 -22.27 5.39
C GLU A 232 -1.18 -22.52 6.67
N ASP A 233 0.12 -22.81 6.53
CA ASP A 233 1.04 -23.07 7.65
C ASP A 233 1.66 -21.80 8.26
N HIS A 234 1.24 -20.62 7.82
CA HIS A 234 1.73 -19.33 8.33
C HIS A 234 0.70 -18.68 9.24
N ALA A 235 1.18 -18.15 10.38
CA ALA A 235 0.32 -17.38 11.26
C ALA A 235 -0.20 -16.16 10.50
N SER A 236 -1.49 -15.87 10.66
CA SER A 236 -2.11 -14.71 10.04
C SER A 236 -2.97 -13.95 11.05
N MET A 237 -3.15 -12.66 10.78
CA MET A 237 -4.06 -11.80 11.52
C MET A 237 -4.99 -11.08 10.54
N VAL A 238 -6.18 -10.73 11.01
CA VAL A 238 -7.12 -9.89 10.28
C VAL A 238 -7.19 -8.53 10.96
N ILE A 239 -6.90 -7.48 10.21
CA ILE A 239 -6.91 -6.09 10.65
C ILE A 239 -8.23 -5.45 10.20
N ASN A 240 -9.03 -5.05 11.17
CA ASN A 240 -10.23 -4.26 10.95
C ASN A 240 -9.87 -2.80 10.70
N ILE A 241 -10.53 -2.17 9.76
CA ILE A 241 -10.23 -0.80 9.33
C ILE A 241 -11.52 -0.01 9.26
N ASP A 242 -11.54 1.16 9.90
CA ASP A 242 -12.69 2.06 9.86
C ASP A 242 -12.42 3.20 8.86
N ALA A 243 -13.50 3.74 8.27
CA ALA A 243 -13.38 4.93 7.41
C ALA A 243 -12.88 6.14 8.21
N GLY A 244 -11.75 6.70 7.78
CA GLY A 244 -11.01 7.77 8.45
C GLY A 244 -9.71 7.30 9.11
N ASP A 245 -9.44 5.99 9.13
CA ASP A 245 -8.18 5.46 9.65
C ASP A 245 -7.02 5.62 8.66
N LEU A 246 -5.81 5.74 9.19
CA LEU A 246 -4.56 5.54 8.46
C LEU A 246 -3.95 4.21 8.93
N LEU A 247 -3.52 3.38 7.99
CA LEU A 247 -2.77 2.17 8.27
C LEU A 247 -1.39 2.26 7.63
N LEU A 248 -0.38 2.04 8.45
CA LEU A 248 0.98 1.77 8.01
C LEU A 248 1.19 0.26 8.09
N LEU A 249 1.56 -0.36 6.98
CA LEU A 249 1.72 -1.81 6.88
C LEU A 249 3.16 -2.15 6.47
N ASN A 250 3.71 -3.19 7.07
CA ASN A 250 4.95 -3.80 6.60
C ASN A 250 4.69 -4.52 5.27
N GLY A 251 4.98 -3.83 4.15
CA GLY A 251 4.74 -4.32 2.80
C GLY A 251 5.64 -5.49 2.39
N ASN A 252 6.67 -5.81 3.18
CA ASN A 252 7.46 -7.01 2.96
C ASN A 252 6.72 -8.29 3.38
N LEU A 253 5.70 -8.19 4.24
CA LEU A 253 4.88 -9.33 4.63
C LEU A 253 3.84 -9.62 3.56
N ILE A 254 3.53 -10.91 3.35
CA ILE A 254 2.40 -11.27 2.49
C ILE A 254 1.11 -10.74 3.12
N HIS A 255 0.29 -10.07 2.32
CA HIS A 255 -0.99 -9.53 2.74
C HIS A 255 -2.02 -9.54 1.61
N ALA A 256 -3.31 -9.51 1.96
CA ALA A 256 -4.44 -9.53 1.05
C ALA A 256 -5.56 -8.65 1.59
N VAL A 257 -6.47 -8.23 0.71
CA VAL A 257 -7.69 -7.52 1.11
C VAL A 257 -8.85 -8.52 1.04
N LEU A 258 -9.45 -8.83 2.18
CA LEU A 258 -10.64 -9.66 2.25
C LEU A 258 -11.84 -8.92 1.69
N ASN A 259 -12.69 -9.65 0.97
CA ASN A 259 -14.02 -9.20 0.63
C ASN A 259 -14.98 -9.46 1.78
N GLY A 260 -16.00 -8.63 1.88
CA GLY A 260 -17.11 -8.87 2.78
C GLY A 260 -17.98 -10.05 2.39
N ASN A 261 -18.60 -10.66 3.40
CA ASN A 261 -19.55 -11.76 3.25
C ASN A 261 -20.88 -11.34 2.56
N ALA A 262 -21.00 -10.12 2.07
CA ALA A 262 -22.22 -9.60 1.44
C ALA A 262 -22.25 -9.95 -0.05
N ILE A 263 -22.76 -11.14 -0.36
CA ILE A 263 -22.97 -11.69 -1.72
C ILE A 263 -23.74 -10.75 -2.66
N PHE A 264 -24.40 -9.69 -2.16
CA PHE A 264 -25.39 -8.90 -2.89
C PHE A 264 -25.17 -7.37 -2.90
N SER A 265 -24.03 -6.83 -2.46
CA SER A 265 -23.74 -5.41 -2.70
C SER A 265 -22.26 -5.18 -3.00
N PRO A 266 -21.92 -4.41 -4.06
CA PRO A 266 -20.54 -4.00 -4.27
C PRO A 266 -20.00 -3.30 -3.02
N GLU A 267 -18.85 -3.78 -2.56
CA GLU A 267 -18.11 -3.11 -1.51
C GLU A 267 -17.58 -1.79 -2.05
N ARG A 268 -17.63 -0.75 -1.21
CA ARG A 268 -17.08 0.56 -1.52
C ARG A 268 -15.85 0.77 -0.66
N ARG A 269 -14.69 0.43 -1.21
CA ARG A 269 -13.40 0.65 -0.54
C ARG A 269 -12.61 1.68 -1.33
N LEU A 270 -12.60 2.91 -0.84
CA LEU A 270 -11.80 4.01 -1.40
C LEU A 270 -10.61 4.28 -0.47
N LEU A 271 -9.40 4.03 -0.97
CA LEU A 271 -8.17 4.37 -0.26
C LEU A 271 -7.31 5.35 -1.04
N VAL A 272 -6.54 6.14 -0.29
CA VAL A 272 -5.39 6.90 -0.77
C VAL A 272 -4.15 6.16 -0.30
N THR A 273 -3.21 5.87 -1.20
CA THR A 273 -2.03 5.05 -0.89
C THR A 273 -0.75 5.64 -1.44
N CYS A 274 0.35 5.41 -0.73
CA CYS A 274 1.71 5.49 -1.23
C CYS A 274 2.58 4.44 -0.53
N PHE A 275 3.76 4.19 -1.08
CA PHE A 275 4.81 3.39 -0.46
C PHE A 275 5.92 4.29 0.07
N MET A 276 6.59 3.83 1.10
CA MET A 276 7.76 4.47 1.69
C MET A 276 8.87 3.47 1.98
N GLY A 277 10.11 3.96 2.01
CA GLY A 277 11.27 3.16 2.39
C GLY A 277 12.49 4.01 2.70
N LEU A 278 13.39 3.48 3.53
CA LEU A 278 14.65 4.12 3.89
C LEU A 278 15.75 3.80 2.88
N GLN A 279 16.39 4.84 2.38
CA GLN A 279 17.62 4.76 1.61
C GLN A 279 18.82 4.48 2.53
N GLN A 280 19.93 4.00 1.95
CA GLN A 280 21.15 3.71 2.71
C GLN A 280 21.77 4.95 3.38
N ASN A 281 21.51 6.15 2.82
CA ASN A 281 21.94 7.42 3.41
C ASN A 281 21.03 7.90 4.55
N GLY A 282 19.97 7.14 4.88
CA GLY A 282 18.98 7.46 5.89
C GLY A 282 17.73 8.16 5.36
N ASP A 283 17.74 8.70 4.13
CA ASP A 283 16.58 9.43 3.59
C ASP A 283 15.34 8.54 3.55
N LEU A 284 14.20 9.07 3.99
CA LEU A 284 12.91 8.43 3.83
C LEU A 284 12.28 8.92 2.54
N ILE A 285 12.11 8.02 1.57
CA ILE A 285 11.52 8.37 0.28
C ILE A 285 10.13 7.76 0.11
N TRP A 286 9.26 8.41 -0.68
CA TRP A 286 7.94 7.88 -1.01
C TRP A 286 7.64 7.82 -2.51
N TRP A 287 6.77 6.88 -2.91
CA TRP A 287 6.34 6.67 -4.30
C TRP A 287 5.00 5.91 -4.36
N THR A 288 4.53 5.50 -5.55
CA THR A 288 3.27 4.78 -5.78
C THR A 288 3.41 3.68 -6.84
#